data_AF-A0A538CME8-F1
#
_entry.id   AF-A0A538CME8-F1
#
_cell.length_a   1.000
_cell.length_b   1.000
_cell.length_c   1.000
_cell.angle_alpha   90.00
_cell.angle_beta   90.00
_cell.angle_gamma   90.00
#
_symmetry.space_group_name_H-M   'P 1'
#
loop_
_entity.id
_entity.type
_entity.pdbx_description
1 polymer ?
#
loop_
_entity_poly.entity_id
_entity_poly.type
_entity_poly.pdbx_seq_one_letter_code
_entity_poly.pdbx_strand_id
1 'polypeptide(L)'
;MRRTTPAWCDPAMSHHVIEASARSNASRDAVWALVRDINTWQDWGTWSSITVQTPAPGDDPQGVGVVRRLRQAPITNVERVTEIVPRERLGYELVSGLPFENYHAVVTLSDGAGGGTD
;
A
#
# COMPACT_ATOMS: atom_id res chain seq x y z
N MET A 1 -24.25 29.77 -32.50
CA MET A 1 -22.95 29.11 -32.75
C MET A 1 -22.54 28.36 -31.49
N ARG A 2 -22.70 27.02 -31.46
CA ARG A 2 -22.18 26.17 -30.38
C ARG A 2 -20.82 25.64 -30.83
N ARG A 3 -19.76 25.89 -30.07
CA ARG A 3 -18.45 25.26 -30.28
C ARG A 3 -18.51 23.86 -29.67
N THR A 4 -18.44 22.84 -30.51
CA THR A 4 -18.13 21.47 -30.12
C THR A 4 -16.61 21.34 -30.00
N THR A 5 -16.11 21.11 -28.80
CA THR A 5 -14.73 20.66 -28.57
C THR A 5 -14.61 19.18 -28.97
N PRO A 6 -13.54 18.75 -29.66
CA PRO A 6 -13.35 17.35 -30.01
C PRO A 6 -12.96 16.54 -28.76
N ALA A 7 -13.51 15.34 -28.68
CA ALA A 7 -13.34 14.39 -27.59
C ALA A 7 -12.04 13.57 -27.72
N TRP A 8 -10.89 14.20 -27.94
CA TRP A 8 -9.60 13.50 -27.90
C TRP A 8 -8.52 14.49 -27.45
N CYS A 9 -8.42 14.66 -26.14
CA CYS A 9 -7.23 15.15 -25.48
C CYS A 9 -7.09 14.23 -24.27
N ASP A 10 -6.46 13.08 -24.46
CA ASP A 10 -5.98 12.31 -23.32
C ASP A 10 -5.03 13.26 -22.57
N PRO A 11 -5.32 13.64 -21.32
CA PRO A 11 -4.34 14.39 -20.54
C PRO A 11 -3.08 13.52 -20.53
N ALA A 12 -1.96 14.08 -20.96
CA ALA A 12 -0.69 13.35 -20.99
C ALA A 12 -0.50 12.66 -19.63
N MET A 13 -0.58 11.33 -19.63
CA MET A 13 -0.47 10.52 -18.43
C MET A 13 0.94 10.72 -17.86
N SER A 14 1.04 11.46 -16.76
CA SER A 14 2.30 11.69 -16.07
C SER A 14 2.59 10.52 -15.14
N HIS A 15 3.78 9.94 -15.29
CA HIS A 15 4.28 8.93 -14.36
C HIS A 15 4.96 9.62 -13.18
N HIS A 16 4.63 9.19 -11.97
CA HIS A 16 5.22 9.70 -10.73
C HIS A 16 5.82 8.56 -9.93
N VAL A 17 7.05 8.76 -9.46
CA VAL A 17 7.74 7.87 -8.51
C VAL A 17 8.01 8.68 -7.25
N ILE A 18 7.63 8.13 -6.11
CA ILE A 18 7.80 8.74 -4.79
C ILE A 18 8.52 7.72 -3.92
N GLU A 19 9.54 8.17 -3.20
CA GLU A 19 10.30 7.37 -2.25
C GLU A 19 10.34 8.06 -0.89
N ALA A 20 10.20 7.27 0.17
CA ALA A 20 10.36 7.71 1.55
C ALA A 20 11.08 6.62 2.33
N SER A 21 11.97 7.02 3.23
CA SER A 21 12.74 6.12 4.09
C SER A 21 12.67 6.60 5.54
N ALA A 22 12.69 5.66 6.48
CA ALA A 22 12.72 5.93 7.92
C ALA A 22 13.66 4.92 8.58
N ARG A 23 13.98 5.12 9.86
CA ARG A 23 14.76 4.15 10.65
C ARG A 23 14.05 3.83 11.95
N SER A 24 14.21 2.60 12.41
CA SER A 24 13.69 2.13 13.68
C SER A 24 14.79 1.45 14.49
N ASN A 25 14.79 1.66 15.81
CA ASN A 25 15.63 0.89 16.72
C ASN A 25 15.05 -0.52 16.97
N ALA A 26 13.83 -0.82 16.52
CA ALA A 26 13.26 -2.16 16.58
C ALA A 26 13.91 -3.07 15.54
N SER A 27 13.98 -4.37 15.86
CA SER A 27 14.50 -5.37 14.94
C SER A 27 13.62 -5.50 13.70
N ARG A 28 14.24 -5.98 12.62
CA ARG A 28 13.56 -6.22 11.34
C ARG A 28 12.35 -7.13 11.48
N ASP A 29 12.43 -8.15 12.35
CA ASP A 29 11.33 -9.07 12.64
C ASP A 29 10.14 -8.35 13.31
N ALA A 30 10.42 -7.46 14.26
CA ALA A 30 9.38 -6.72 14.96
C ALA A 30 8.68 -5.74 14.02
N VAL A 31 9.44 -5.03 13.19
CA VAL A 31 8.87 -4.13 12.17
C VAL A 31 8.09 -4.92 11.13
N TRP A 32 8.61 -6.06 10.67
CA TRP A 32 7.93 -6.93 9.72
C TRP A 32 6.58 -7.43 10.24
N ALA A 33 6.51 -7.84 11.51
CA ALA A 33 5.26 -8.27 12.13
C ALA A 33 4.18 -7.16 12.09
N LEU A 34 4.56 -5.92 12.36
CA LEU A 34 3.66 -4.75 12.27
C LEU A 34 3.26 -4.43 10.82
N VAL A 35 4.22 -4.43 9.90
CA VAL A 35 3.96 -4.19 8.48
C VAL A 35 3.01 -5.25 7.92
N ARG A 36 3.17 -6.51 8.33
CA ARG A 36 2.29 -7.61 7.89
C ARG A 36 0.91 -7.52 8.51
N ASP A 37 0.76 -7.24 9.81
CA ASP A 37 -0.56 -7.20 10.42
C ASP A 37 -1.27 -5.86 10.17
N ILE A 38 -2.03 -5.86 9.08
CA ILE A 38 -2.76 -4.70 8.59
C ILE A 38 -3.79 -4.16 9.60
N ASN A 39 -4.25 -4.98 10.54
CA ASN A 39 -5.25 -4.55 11.52
C ASN A 39 -4.67 -3.58 12.56
N THR A 40 -3.34 -3.60 12.75
CA THR A 40 -2.63 -2.72 13.69
C THR A 40 -2.38 -1.33 13.12
N TRP A 41 -2.47 -1.17 11.79
CA TRP A 41 -2.08 0.08 11.12
C TRP A 41 -2.99 1.26 11.48
N GLN A 42 -4.19 1.03 12.02
CA GLN A 42 -5.03 2.10 12.54
C GLN A 42 -4.52 2.68 13.88
N ASP A 43 -3.68 1.94 14.60
CA ASP A 43 -3.17 2.33 15.91
C ASP A 43 -1.91 3.20 15.81
N TRP A 44 -1.15 3.06 14.71
CA TRP A 44 0.13 3.76 14.52
C TRP A 44 0.26 4.47 13.16
N GLY A 45 -0.60 4.17 12.20
CA GLY A 45 -0.64 4.80 10.89
C GLY A 45 -1.63 5.96 10.81
N THR A 46 -1.85 6.46 9.60
CA THR A 46 -2.76 7.59 9.35
C THR A 46 -4.20 7.16 9.08
N TRP A 47 -4.52 5.86 9.13
CA TRP A 47 -5.82 5.33 8.75
C TRP A 47 -6.76 5.26 9.96
N SER A 48 -8.00 5.71 9.80
CA SER A 48 -9.02 5.62 10.85
C SER A 48 -9.75 4.27 10.87
N SER A 49 -9.70 3.49 9.80
CA SER A 49 -10.29 2.15 9.75
C SER A 49 -9.67 1.32 8.64
N ILE A 50 -9.45 0.04 8.93
CA ILE A 50 -8.88 -0.94 8.01
C ILE A 50 -9.70 -2.22 8.08
N THR A 51 -10.08 -2.75 6.92
CA THR A 51 -10.91 -3.96 6.83
C THR A 51 -10.44 -4.83 5.67
N VAL A 52 -10.34 -6.14 5.90
CA VAL A 52 -10.19 -7.11 4.80
C VAL A 52 -11.52 -7.22 4.07
N GLN A 53 -11.54 -6.97 2.76
CA GLN A 53 -12.73 -7.14 1.91
C GLN A 53 -12.79 -8.55 1.33
N THR A 54 -11.65 -9.07 0.90
CA THR A 54 -11.52 -10.40 0.32
C THR A 54 -10.23 -11.00 0.83
N PRO A 55 -10.29 -12.16 1.53
CA PRO A 55 -9.07 -12.82 1.98
C PRO A 55 -8.23 -13.29 0.78
N ALA A 56 -6.92 -13.41 0.99
CA ALA A 56 -6.08 -14.09 0.02
C ALA A 56 -6.50 -15.57 -0.16
N PRO A 57 -6.24 -16.16 -1.33
CA PRO A 57 -6.38 -17.60 -1.53
C PRO A 57 -5.35 -18.36 -0.67
N GLY A 58 -5.74 -19.54 -0.18
CA GLY A 58 -4.89 -20.41 0.63
C GLY A 58 -5.07 -20.21 2.14
N ASP A 59 -4.03 -20.56 2.90
CA ASP A 59 -4.10 -20.67 4.37
C ASP A 59 -3.81 -19.35 5.10
N ASP A 60 -3.13 -18.40 4.45
CA ASP A 60 -2.90 -17.06 5.00
C ASP A 60 -3.94 -16.09 4.40
N PRO A 61 -4.99 -15.71 5.15
CA PRO A 61 -6.01 -14.78 4.64
C PRO A 61 -5.48 -13.36 4.38
N GLN A 62 -4.30 -13.01 4.90
CA GLN A 62 -3.59 -11.76 4.61
C GLN A 62 -2.43 -11.94 3.61
N GLY A 63 -2.36 -13.08 2.94
CA GLY A 63 -1.32 -13.42 1.96
C GLY A 63 -1.42 -12.62 0.65
N VAL A 64 -0.65 -13.06 -0.35
CA VAL A 64 -0.71 -12.47 -1.70
C VAL A 64 -2.11 -12.66 -2.29
N GLY A 65 -2.67 -11.59 -2.85
CA GLY A 65 -4.02 -11.55 -3.40
C GLY A 65 -5.10 -11.03 -2.45
N VAL A 66 -4.79 -10.82 -1.16
CA VAL A 66 -5.74 -10.21 -0.21
C VAL A 66 -6.14 -8.82 -0.70
N VAL A 67 -7.43 -8.51 -0.63
CA VAL A 67 -7.98 -7.19 -0.95
C VAL A 67 -8.43 -6.53 0.35
N ARG A 68 -7.91 -5.34 0.62
CA ARG A 68 -8.10 -4.60 1.86
C ARG A 68 -8.61 -3.19 1.57
N ARG A 69 -9.48 -2.68 2.44
CA ARG A 69 -10.03 -1.33 2.38
C ARG A 69 -9.55 -0.52 3.56
N LEU A 70 -8.90 0.60 3.26
CA LEU A 70 -8.32 1.54 4.21
C LEU A 70 -9.06 2.87 4.10
N ARG A 71 -9.42 3.45 5.24
CA ARG A 71 -10.20 4.69 5.30
C ARG A 71 -9.45 5.73 6.10
N GLN A 72 -9.41 6.95 5.58
CA GLN A 72 -9.04 8.16 6.30
C GLN A 72 -9.80 9.31 5.64
N ALA A 73 -10.89 9.76 6.24
CA ALA A 73 -11.80 10.71 5.61
C ALA A 73 -11.04 11.97 5.09
N PRO A 74 -11.30 12.42 3.85
CA PRO A 74 -12.34 11.97 2.91
C PRO A 74 -11.94 10.77 2.02
N ILE A 75 -10.75 10.20 2.21
CA ILE A 75 -10.17 9.18 1.34
C ILE A 75 -10.60 7.77 1.79
N THR A 76 -10.93 6.91 0.82
CA THR A 76 -11.09 5.46 1.02
C THR A 76 -10.37 4.75 -0.10
N ASN A 77 -9.35 3.98 0.26
CA ASN A 77 -8.55 3.21 -0.68
C ASN A 77 -8.93 1.73 -0.59
N VAL A 78 -8.94 1.06 -1.74
CA VAL A 78 -8.97 -0.40 -1.83
C VAL A 78 -7.70 -0.81 -2.54
N GLU A 79 -6.95 -1.71 -1.92
CA GLU A 79 -5.66 -2.17 -2.42
C GLU A 79 -5.56 -3.68 -2.35
N ARG A 80 -4.72 -4.25 -3.21
CA ARG A 80 -4.44 -5.69 -3.29
C ARG A 80 -2.97 -5.94 -3.04
N VAL A 81 -2.66 -6.89 -2.16
CA VAL A 81 -1.27 -7.33 -1.94
C VAL A 81 -0.82 -8.16 -3.13
N THR A 82 0.32 -7.81 -3.72
CA THR A 82 0.87 -8.45 -4.93
C THR A 82 2.12 -9.27 -4.62
N GLU A 83 2.83 -8.96 -3.54
CA GLU A 83 4.07 -9.64 -3.17
C GLU A 83 4.29 -9.64 -1.66
N ILE A 84 4.78 -10.77 -1.14
CA ILE A 84 5.26 -10.89 0.24
C ILE A 84 6.58 -11.66 0.20
N VAL A 85 7.68 -11.00 0.54
CA VAL A 85 8.95 -11.64 0.85
C VAL A 85 9.19 -11.48 2.36
N PRO A 86 9.14 -12.58 3.13
CA PRO A 86 9.24 -12.53 4.58
C PRO A 86 10.42 -11.70 5.07
N ARG A 87 10.11 -10.70 5.90
CA ARG A 87 11.06 -9.75 6.53
C ARG A 87 11.75 -8.80 5.57
N GLU A 88 11.40 -8.80 4.29
CA GLU A 88 12.14 -8.00 3.29
C GLU A 88 11.24 -7.09 2.48
N ARG A 89 10.06 -7.57 2.05
CA ARG A 89 9.28 -6.83 1.05
C ARG A 89 7.79 -7.12 1.12
N LEU A 90 6.98 -6.06 1.09
CA LEU A 90 5.53 -6.11 0.89
C LEU A 90 5.17 -5.24 -0.31
N GLY A 91 4.65 -5.85 -1.37
CA GLY A 91 4.16 -5.16 -2.57
C GLY A 91 2.64 -5.10 -2.59
N TYR A 92 2.09 -3.99 -3.08
CA TYR A 92 0.65 -3.84 -3.30
C TYR A 92 0.33 -2.91 -4.46
N GLU A 93 -0.90 -3.03 -4.97
CA GLU A 93 -1.46 -2.17 -6.02
C GLU A 93 -2.75 -1.53 -5.55
N LEU A 94 -3.07 -0.35 -6.10
CA LEU A 94 -4.36 0.29 -5.86
C LEU A 94 -5.40 -0.33 -6.78
N VAL A 95 -6.50 -0.81 -6.20
CA VAL A 95 -7.67 -1.32 -6.92
C VAL A 95 -8.67 -0.21 -7.17
N SER A 96 -8.93 0.65 -6.18
CA SER A 96 -9.80 1.84 -6.32
C SER A 96 -9.60 2.83 -5.18
N GLY A 97 -10.14 4.04 -5.32
CA GLY A 97 -10.21 5.05 -4.25
C GLY A 97 -9.50 6.37 -4.54
N LEU A 98 -8.49 6.33 -5.40
CA LEU A 98 -7.76 7.51 -5.88
C LEU A 98 -7.73 7.50 -7.42
N PRO A 99 -7.62 8.65 -8.08
CA PRO A 99 -7.60 8.76 -9.53
C PRO A 99 -6.21 8.43 -10.11
N PHE A 100 -5.64 7.30 -9.71
CA PHE A 100 -4.36 6.80 -10.21
C PHE A 100 -4.55 5.55 -11.03
N GLU A 101 -3.89 5.50 -12.18
CA GLU A 101 -3.82 4.30 -13.02
C GLU A 101 -2.47 3.61 -12.79
N ASN A 102 -2.46 2.27 -12.82
CA ASN A 102 -1.27 1.44 -12.64
C ASN A 102 -0.43 1.82 -11.40
N TYR A 103 -1.11 2.17 -10.31
CA TYR A 103 -0.44 2.46 -9.05
C TYR A 103 0.09 1.18 -8.43
N HIS A 104 1.39 1.16 -8.17
CA HIS A 104 2.08 0.12 -7.43
C HIS A 104 2.93 0.76 -6.34
N ALA A 105 3.02 0.08 -5.20
CA ALA A 105 3.84 0.50 -4.09
C ALA A 105 4.52 -0.73 -3.46
N VAL A 106 5.68 -0.47 -2.89
CA VAL A 106 6.51 -1.49 -2.25
C VAL A 106 7.04 -0.91 -0.94
N VAL A 107 6.91 -1.68 0.13
CA VAL A 107 7.62 -1.45 1.39
C VAL A 107 8.77 -2.44 1.44
N THR A 108 10.00 -1.96 1.61
CA THR A 108 11.19 -2.79 1.81
C THR A 108 11.76 -2.58 3.20
N LEU A 109 12.29 -3.65 3.79
CA LEU A 109 12.97 -3.59 5.08
C LEU A 109 14.38 -4.18 4.96
N SER A 110 15.34 -3.50 5.58
CA SER A 110 16.74 -3.90 5.67
C SER A 110 17.28 -3.75 7.09
N ASP A 111 18.41 -4.40 7.40
CA ASP A 111 19.00 -4.28 8.73
C ASP A 111 19.61 -2.88 8.87
N GLY A 112 19.17 -2.18 9.91
CA GLY A 112 19.71 -0.90 10.30
C GLY A 112 20.85 -1.03 11.31
N ALA A 113 21.48 0.10 11.62
CA ALA A 113 22.54 0.16 12.63
C ALA A 113 22.06 -0.34 14.00
N GLY A 114 22.97 -0.98 14.76
CA GLY A 114 22.69 -1.41 16.14
C GLY A 114 21.63 -2.52 16.27
N GLY A 115 21.34 -3.25 15.20
CA GLY A 115 20.29 -4.28 15.17
C GLY A 115 18.89 -3.72 14.91
N GLY A 116 18.80 -2.47 14.48
CA GLY A 116 17.55 -1.82 14.06
C GLY A 116 17.10 -2.20 12.65
N THR A 117 16.20 -1.40 12.09
CA THR A 117 15.64 -1.57 10.74
C THR A 117 15.70 -0.26 9.98
N ASP A 118 16.07 -0.35 8.70
CA ASP A 118 15.98 0.72 7.69
C ASP A 118 14.91 0.37 6.64
#